data_AF-A0A7Y5NS42-F1
#
_entry.id   AF-A0A7Y5NS42-F1
#
_cell.length_a   1.000
_cell.length_b   1.000
_cell.length_c   1.000
_cell.angle_alpha   90.00
_cell.angle_beta   90.00
_cell.angle_gamma   90.00
#
_symmetry.space_group_name_H-M   'P 1'
#
loop_
_entity.id
_entity.type
_entity.pdbx_description
1 polymer ?
#
loop_
_entity_poly.entity_id
_entity_poly.type
_entity_poly.pdbx_seq_one_letter_code
_entity_poly.pdbx_strand_id
1 'polypeptide(L)'
;MPPKPSVNDPVLGPLTDDLLTPDVRVYQRLDGHRFSSDDVATAFVAWSTCPEPSRVLDLGCGLGSVLLLLAWKMPEASLVGIEVQDVSFALLERNVARNGLSSRVSIRHGDLRDPEASSNLGTGFDLVTGTPPYFPPGAAIDADDAQRAHARIEYRGGVEAYVAAAAPRLAPHGTFVLCGDARASSRVDVAANHHGLCVRARCDVFPRAGAQALFAIWTLGFEARALEVSSMTLRDGAGMPTEDADRLRMFSGFPSLAAKSG
;
A
#
# COMPACT_ATOMS: atom_id res chain seq x y z
N MET A 1 22.16 -7.41 -7.87
CA MET A 1 22.34 -6.72 -9.17
C MET A 1 21.25 -5.67 -9.27
N PRO A 2 21.53 -4.43 -9.70
CA PRO A 2 20.47 -3.48 -9.99
C PRO A 2 19.52 -4.10 -11.04
N PRO A 3 18.21 -3.83 -10.95
CA PRO A 3 17.27 -4.38 -11.91
C PRO A 3 17.63 -3.88 -13.31
N LYS A 4 17.55 -4.76 -14.31
CA LYS A 4 17.79 -4.40 -15.71
C LYS A 4 16.44 -4.14 -16.38
N PRO A 5 16.31 -3.11 -17.23
CA PRO A 5 15.07 -2.89 -17.95
C PRO A 5 14.78 -4.07 -18.87
N SER A 6 13.54 -4.54 -18.83
CA SER A 6 13.03 -5.62 -19.68
C SER A 6 12.19 -5.08 -20.85
N VAL A 7 11.67 -3.86 -20.72
CA VAL A 7 10.84 -3.18 -21.71
C VAL A 7 11.26 -1.72 -21.77
N ASN A 8 11.43 -1.17 -22.98
CA ASN A 8 11.58 0.28 -23.18
C ASN A 8 10.27 0.82 -23.72
N ASP A 9 9.52 1.52 -22.86
CA ASP A 9 8.26 2.12 -23.24
C ASP A 9 8.47 3.56 -23.78
N PRO A 10 7.85 3.95 -24.89
CA PRO A 10 8.05 5.28 -25.47
C PRO A 10 7.50 6.43 -24.61
N VAL A 11 6.56 6.15 -23.71
CA VAL A 11 5.91 7.17 -22.84
C VAL A 11 6.42 7.06 -21.41
N LEU A 12 6.52 5.85 -20.87
CA LEU A 12 6.90 5.60 -19.48
C LEU A 12 8.41 5.43 -19.29
N GLY A 13 9.18 5.30 -20.37
CA GLY A 13 10.63 5.09 -20.33
C GLY A 13 11.01 3.64 -20.01
N PRO A 14 12.23 3.40 -19.49
CA PRO A 14 12.71 2.04 -19.19
C PRO A 14 11.92 1.42 -18.04
N LEU A 15 11.34 0.25 -18.29
CA LEU A 15 10.55 -0.52 -17.34
C LEU A 15 11.23 -1.83 -16.97
N THR A 16 11.06 -2.23 -15.71
CA THR A 16 11.41 -3.56 -15.20
C THR A 16 10.15 -4.41 -15.09
N ASP A 17 10.32 -5.73 -15.16
CA ASP A 17 9.27 -6.72 -15.01
C ASP A 17 9.57 -7.56 -13.77
N ASP A 18 9.04 -7.13 -12.63
CA ASP A 18 9.38 -7.70 -11.34
C ASP A 18 8.27 -8.65 -10.85
N LEU A 19 8.68 -9.66 -10.09
CA LEU A 19 7.76 -10.56 -9.41
C LEU A 19 7.30 -9.91 -8.10
N LEU A 20 5.98 -9.75 -7.97
CA LEU A 20 5.34 -9.37 -6.72
C LEU A 20 4.98 -10.62 -5.91
N THR A 21 4.56 -11.68 -6.61
CA THR A 21 4.41 -13.06 -6.13
C THR A 21 4.99 -14.00 -7.21
N PRO A 22 5.03 -15.34 -7.02
CA PRO A 22 5.38 -16.25 -8.11
C PRO A 22 4.48 -16.12 -9.35
N ASP A 23 3.22 -15.73 -9.17
CA ASP A 23 2.19 -15.70 -10.23
C ASP A 23 1.85 -14.28 -10.68
N VAL A 24 2.15 -13.26 -9.87
CA VAL A 24 1.81 -11.87 -10.15
C VAL A 24 3.06 -11.06 -10.46
N ARG A 25 2.99 -10.33 -11.57
CA ARG A 25 4.07 -9.49 -12.08
C ARG A 25 3.68 -8.03 -12.11
N VAL A 26 4.68 -7.18 -11.98
CA VAL A 26 4.47 -5.73 -11.93
C VAL A 26 5.50 -5.03 -12.81
N TYR A 27 5.00 -4.22 -13.74
CA TYR A 27 5.80 -3.24 -14.45
C TYR A 27 6.04 -2.03 -13.58
N GLN A 28 7.29 -1.61 -13.51
CA GLN A 28 7.73 -0.45 -12.74
C GLN A 28 8.77 0.31 -13.56
N ARG A 29 8.83 1.63 -13.41
CA ARG A 29 9.92 2.41 -14.01
C ARG A 29 11.23 2.06 -13.32
N LEU A 30 12.32 2.03 -14.09
CA LEU A 30 13.65 1.69 -13.58
C LEU A 30 14.07 2.66 -12.47
N ASP A 31 13.94 3.96 -12.75
CA ASP A 31 14.37 5.05 -11.85
C ASP A 31 13.20 5.71 -11.07
N GLY A 32 11.97 5.29 -11.35
CA GLY A 32 10.74 5.83 -10.76
C GLY A 32 10.43 5.28 -9.36
N HIS A 33 9.19 5.47 -8.92
CA HIS A 33 8.69 4.81 -7.71
C HIS A 33 8.59 3.30 -7.94
N ARG A 34 8.97 2.51 -6.92
CA ARG A 34 8.98 1.05 -6.96
C ARG A 34 8.36 0.53 -5.67
N PHE A 35 7.65 -0.58 -5.77
CA PHE A 35 7.07 -1.23 -4.60
C PHE A 35 8.16 -1.61 -3.60
N SER A 36 7.82 -1.56 -2.32
CA SER A 36 8.77 -1.75 -1.23
C SER A 36 8.20 -2.62 -0.12
N SER A 37 8.91 -2.72 1.00
CA SER A 37 8.45 -3.50 2.16
C SER A 37 7.20 -2.91 2.82
N ASP A 38 6.94 -1.61 2.66
CA ASP A 38 5.71 -0.98 3.15
C ASP A 38 4.46 -1.48 2.42
N ASP A 39 4.50 -1.65 1.10
CA ASP A 39 3.40 -2.24 0.33
C ASP A 39 3.07 -3.66 0.81
N VAL A 40 4.11 -4.51 0.93
CA VAL A 40 3.95 -5.91 1.32
C VAL A 40 3.44 -6.02 2.77
N ALA A 41 3.99 -5.22 3.68
CA ALA A 41 3.55 -5.18 5.07
C ALA A 41 2.11 -4.66 5.18
N THR A 42 1.74 -3.63 4.42
CA THR A 42 0.37 -3.07 4.39
C THR A 42 -0.63 -4.11 3.89
N ALA A 43 -0.33 -4.78 2.78
CA ALA A 43 -1.16 -5.85 2.26
C ALA A 43 -1.28 -7.03 3.24
N PHE A 44 -0.19 -7.39 3.93
CA PHE A 44 -0.19 -8.43 4.95
C PHE A 44 -1.09 -8.09 6.15
N VAL A 45 -1.00 -6.88 6.68
CA VAL A 45 -1.84 -6.41 7.80
C VAL A 45 -3.31 -6.31 7.35
N ALA A 46 -3.57 -5.81 6.15
CA ALA A 46 -4.90 -5.72 5.57
C ALA A 46 -5.56 -7.09 5.43
N TRP A 47 -4.86 -8.06 4.84
CA TRP A 47 -5.33 -9.44 4.73
C TRP A 47 -5.51 -10.12 6.09
N SER A 48 -4.59 -9.90 7.03
CA SER A 48 -4.68 -10.51 8.36
C SER A 48 -5.86 -9.97 9.17
N THR A 49 -6.24 -8.70 8.95
CA THR A 49 -7.34 -8.05 9.66
C THR A 49 -8.70 -8.35 9.04
N CYS A 50 -8.76 -8.43 7.72
CA CYS A 50 -9.98 -8.74 6.97
C CYS A 50 -9.62 -9.78 5.88
N PRO A 51 -9.64 -11.08 6.19
CA PRO A 51 -9.15 -12.12 5.29
C PRO A 51 -10.13 -12.44 4.14
N GLU A 52 -11.43 -12.22 4.34
CA GLU A 52 -12.49 -12.56 3.39
C GLU A 52 -13.40 -11.35 3.07
N PRO A 53 -12.86 -10.20 2.61
CA PRO A 53 -13.69 -9.08 2.21
C PRO A 53 -14.42 -9.39 0.92
N SER A 54 -15.67 -8.96 0.80
CA SER A 54 -16.39 -8.98 -0.49
C SER A 54 -15.95 -7.79 -1.36
N ARG A 55 -15.68 -6.64 -0.74
CA ARG A 55 -15.32 -5.39 -1.44
C ARG A 55 -14.07 -4.74 -0.84
N VAL A 56 -13.08 -4.46 -1.68
CA VAL A 56 -11.83 -3.80 -1.30
C VAL A 56 -11.65 -2.49 -2.08
N LEU A 57 -11.19 -1.43 -1.42
CA LEU A 57 -10.77 -0.18 -2.05
C LEU A 57 -9.31 0.13 -1.71
N ASP A 58 -8.47 0.38 -2.71
CA ASP A 58 -7.09 0.83 -2.53
C ASP A 58 -6.96 2.30 -2.96
N LEU A 59 -6.72 3.18 -1.99
CA LEU A 59 -6.62 4.62 -2.18
C LEU A 59 -5.17 5.00 -2.54
N GLY A 60 -5.00 5.79 -3.61
CA GLY A 60 -3.68 6.20 -4.09
C GLY A 60 -2.78 5.00 -4.37
N CYS A 61 -3.31 4.04 -5.13
CA CYS A 61 -2.74 2.70 -5.32
C CYS A 61 -1.46 2.67 -6.17
N GLY A 62 -0.98 3.81 -6.66
CA GLY A 62 0.27 3.91 -7.42
C GLY A 62 0.25 3.03 -8.67
N LEU A 63 1.23 2.13 -8.77
CA LEU A 63 1.32 1.14 -9.85
C LEU A 63 0.56 -0.17 -9.55
N GLY A 64 -0.12 -0.23 -8.41
CA GLY A 64 -0.99 -1.33 -7.98
C GLY A 64 -0.35 -2.36 -7.04
N SER A 65 0.75 -2.08 -6.36
CA SER A 65 1.44 -3.05 -5.48
C SER A 65 0.53 -3.68 -4.42
N VAL A 66 -0.11 -2.85 -3.59
CA VAL A 66 -1.05 -3.32 -2.56
C VAL A 66 -2.29 -3.94 -3.19
N LEU A 67 -2.93 -3.24 -4.14
CA LEU A 67 -4.10 -3.74 -4.88
C LEU A 67 -3.88 -5.14 -5.50
N LEU A 68 -2.76 -5.37 -6.16
CA LEU A 68 -2.46 -6.64 -6.85
C LEU A 68 -2.12 -7.76 -5.85
N LEU A 69 -1.43 -7.46 -4.75
CA LEU A 69 -1.19 -8.42 -3.66
C LEU A 69 -2.53 -8.86 -3.04
N LEU A 70 -3.40 -7.90 -2.71
CA LEU A 70 -4.71 -8.19 -2.14
C LEU A 70 -5.58 -8.95 -3.13
N ALA A 71 -5.56 -8.59 -4.41
CA ALA A 71 -6.23 -9.37 -5.44
C ALA A 71 -5.72 -10.83 -5.41
N TRP A 72 -4.41 -11.06 -5.48
CA TRP A 72 -3.89 -12.42 -5.45
C TRP A 72 -4.25 -13.20 -4.17
N LYS A 73 -4.26 -12.55 -3.00
CA LYS A 73 -4.65 -13.17 -1.73
C LYS A 73 -6.14 -13.40 -1.56
N MET A 74 -6.98 -12.59 -2.20
CA MET A 74 -8.44 -12.56 -2.03
C MET A 74 -9.10 -12.80 -3.39
N PRO A 75 -9.14 -14.05 -3.89
CA PRO A 75 -9.62 -14.36 -5.24
C PRO A 75 -11.11 -14.03 -5.43
N GLU A 76 -11.92 -14.11 -4.37
CA GLU A 76 -13.37 -13.88 -4.42
C GLU A 76 -13.78 -12.40 -4.26
N ALA A 77 -12.86 -11.52 -3.85
CA ALA A 77 -13.18 -10.11 -3.64
C ALA A 77 -13.44 -9.36 -4.97
N SER A 78 -14.21 -8.28 -4.91
CA SER A 78 -14.17 -7.22 -5.93
C SER A 78 -13.32 -6.07 -5.43
N LEU A 79 -12.44 -5.53 -6.27
CA LEU A 79 -11.51 -4.48 -5.87
C LEU A 79 -11.66 -3.22 -6.72
N VAL A 80 -11.49 -2.07 -6.08
CA VAL A 80 -11.41 -0.77 -6.73
C VAL A 80 -10.08 -0.12 -6.36
N GLY A 81 -9.36 0.43 -7.34
CA GLY A 81 -8.17 1.26 -7.13
C GLY A 81 -8.39 2.67 -7.64
N ILE A 82 -7.90 3.69 -6.93
CA ILE A 82 -7.82 5.07 -7.43
C ILE A 82 -6.38 5.55 -7.41
N GLU A 83 -5.94 6.20 -8.49
CA GLU A 83 -4.62 6.81 -8.59
C GLU A 83 -4.71 8.11 -9.39
N VAL A 84 -3.94 9.11 -8.98
CA VAL A 84 -4.00 10.47 -9.54
C VAL A 84 -2.88 10.76 -10.54
N GLN A 85 -1.71 10.12 -10.40
CA GLN A 85 -0.56 10.39 -11.25
C GLN A 85 -0.68 9.62 -12.56
N ASP A 86 -0.68 10.33 -13.69
CA ASP A 86 -0.79 9.74 -15.04
C ASP A 86 0.19 8.59 -15.28
N VAL A 87 1.45 8.77 -14.88
CA VAL A 87 2.51 7.75 -15.03
C VAL A 87 2.21 6.51 -14.20
N SER A 88 1.75 6.68 -12.97
CA SER A 88 1.39 5.56 -12.08
C SER A 88 0.12 4.88 -12.54
N PHE A 89 -0.89 5.64 -12.96
CA PHE A 89 -2.15 5.11 -13.49
C PHE A 89 -1.93 4.30 -14.77
N ALA A 90 -1.09 4.77 -15.70
CA ALA A 90 -0.74 4.02 -16.90
C ALA A 90 -0.02 2.69 -16.59
N LEU A 91 0.83 2.65 -15.54
CA LEU A 91 1.41 1.40 -15.06
C LEU A 91 0.37 0.49 -14.41
N LEU A 92 -0.52 1.06 -13.59
CA LEU A 92 -1.62 0.35 -12.94
C LEU A 92 -2.53 -0.34 -13.96
N GLU A 93 -2.96 0.37 -15.02
CA GLU A 93 -3.76 -0.19 -16.12
C GLU A 93 -3.11 -1.42 -16.73
N ARG A 94 -1.82 -1.30 -17.07
CA ARG A 94 -1.03 -2.39 -17.65
C ARG A 94 -0.88 -3.55 -16.68
N ASN A 95 -0.63 -3.27 -15.41
CA ASN A 95 -0.43 -4.30 -14.39
C ASN A 95 -1.72 -5.07 -14.11
N VAL A 96 -2.87 -4.39 -14.02
CA VAL A 96 -4.17 -5.06 -13.87
C VAL A 96 -4.49 -5.94 -15.07
N ALA A 97 -4.34 -5.40 -16.28
CA ALA A 97 -4.63 -6.14 -17.51
C ALA A 97 -3.70 -7.35 -17.68
N ARG A 98 -2.41 -7.16 -17.44
CA ARG A 98 -1.39 -8.21 -17.58
C ARG A 98 -1.64 -9.41 -16.67
N ASN A 99 -2.08 -9.17 -15.45
CA ASN A 99 -2.34 -10.24 -14.48
C ASN A 99 -3.75 -10.84 -14.63
N GLY A 100 -4.49 -10.49 -15.69
CA GLY A 100 -5.82 -11.04 -15.97
C GLY A 100 -6.88 -10.63 -14.95
N LEU A 101 -6.67 -9.51 -14.25
CA LEU A 101 -7.51 -9.09 -13.12
C LEU A 101 -8.66 -8.15 -13.51
N SER A 102 -8.75 -7.75 -14.79
CA SER A 102 -9.73 -6.77 -15.28
C SER A 102 -11.21 -7.15 -15.06
N SER A 103 -11.52 -8.44 -14.84
CA SER A 103 -12.90 -8.87 -14.57
C SER A 103 -13.40 -8.50 -13.17
N ARG A 104 -12.50 -8.22 -12.22
CA ARG A 104 -12.84 -7.98 -10.82
C ARG A 104 -12.07 -6.84 -10.14
N VAL A 105 -11.05 -6.29 -10.81
CA VAL A 105 -10.34 -5.08 -10.38
C VAL A 105 -10.75 -3.94 -11.30
N SER A 106 -11.47 -2.97 -10.75
CA SER A 106 -11.81 -1.71 -11.42
C SER A 106 -10.85 -0.62 -10.99
N ILE A 107 -10.37 0.19 -11.91
CA ILE A 107 -9.46 1.30 -11.61
C ILE A 107 -10.06 2.64 -12.03
N ARG A 108 -9.70 3.69 -11.30
CA ARG A 108 -10.16 5.07 -11.50
C ARG A 108 -8.97 6.00 -11.54
N HIS A 109 -8.88 6.81 -12.59
CA HIS A 109 -7.93 7.90 -12.67
C HIS A 109 -8.56 9.13 -12.04
N GLY A 110 -7.97 9.63 -10.96
CA GLY A 110 -8.53 10.77 -10.26
C GLY A 110 -7.86 11.04 -8.92
N ASP A 111 -8.09 12.23 -8.40
CA ASP A 111 -7.64 12.62 -7.06
C ASP A 111 -8.67 12.17 -6.02
N LEU A 112 -8.25 11.39 -5.03
CA LEU A 112 -9.12 10.95 -3.93
C LEU A 112 -9.71 12.09 -3.10
N ARG A 113 -9.10 13.29 -3.18
CA ARG A 113 -9.58 14.52 -2.52
C ARG A 113 -10.64 15.25 -3.32
N ASP A 114 -10.72 14.97 -4.61
CA ASP A 114 -11.74 15.55 -5.47
C ASP A 114 -13.12 14.92 -5.13
N PRO A 115 -14.13 15.72 -4.76
CA PRO A 115 -15.43 15.19 -4.37
C PRO A 115 -16.12 14.36 -5.45
N GLU A 116 -15.97 14.75 -6.73
CA GLU A 116 -16.60 14.05 -7.84
C GLU A 116 -15.91 12.69 -8.06
N ALA A 117 -14.59 12.69 -8.23
CA ALA A 117 -13.80 11.47 -8.42
C ALA A 117 -13.99 10.49 -7.26
N SER A 118 -13.97 11.01 -6.03
CA SER A 118 -14.08 10.20 -4.82
C SER A 118 -15.51 9.68 -4.60
N SER A 119 -16.55 10.38 -5.06
CA SER A 119 -17.95 9.88 -4.99
C SER A 119 -18.19 8.71 -5.95
N ASN A 120 -17.51 8.71 -7.10
CA ASN A 120 -17.60 7.66 -8.13
C ASN A 120 -16.92 6.33 -7.74
N LEU A 121 -16.28 6.27 -6.56
CA LEU A 121 -15.74 5.02 -6.00
C LEU A 121 -16.83 4.11 -5.41
N GLY A 122 -17.99 4.68 -5.07
CA GLY A 122 -19.04 3.98 -4.32
C GLY A 122 -18.71 3.83 -2.83
N THR A 123 -19.55 3.07 -2.12
CA THR A 123 -19.44 2.85 -0.67
C THR A 123 -19.67 1.38 -0.32
N GLY A 124 -19.55 1.03 0.97
CA GLY A 124 -19.76 -0.33 1.47
C GLY A 124 -18.56 -1.24 1.27
N PHE A 125 -17.35 -0.70 1.40
CA PHE A 125 -16.12 -1.48 1.35
C PHE A 125 -15.84 -2.12 2.71
N ASP A 126 -15.63 -3.43 2.71
CA ASP A 126 -15.26 -4.20 3.90
C ASP A 126 -13.81 -3.90 4.32
N LEU A 127 -12.97 -3.63 3.32
CA LEU A 127 -11.57 -3.30 3.49
C LEU A 127 -11.21 -2.09 2.62
N VAL A 128 -10.61 -1.08 3.22
CA VAL A 128 -9.96 0.03 2.52
C VAL A 128 -8.46 -0.04 2.85
N THR A 129 -7.60 0.22 1.88
CA THR A 129 -6.15 0.37 2.08
C THR A 129 -5.66 1.70 1.55
N GLY A 130 -4.52 2.16 2.08
CA GLY A 130 -3.85 3.33 1.53
C GLY A 130 -2.44 3.52 2.08
N THR A 131 -1.52 3.84 1.17
CA THR A 131 -0.10 4.09 1.44
C THR A 131 0.27 5.52 1.03
N PRO A 132 -0.17 6.55 1.78
CA PRO A 132 0.17 7.94 1.48
C PRO A 132 1.68 8.19 1.47
N PRO A 133 2.14 9.22 0.76
CA PRO A 133 3.50 9.74 0.90
C PRO A 133 3.81 10.15 2.36
N TYR A 134 5.07 10.06 2.78
CA TYR A 134 5.48 10.25 4.19
C TYR A 134 6.08 11.62 4.51
N PHE A 135 6.67 12.30 3.53
CA PHE A 135 7.46 13.50 3.77
C PHE A 135 6.65 14.77 3.50
N PRO A 136 6.59 15.73 4.43
CA PRO A 136 6.05 17.04 4.13
C PRO A 136 6.83 17.73 2.99
N PRO A 137 6.19 18.62 2.20
CA PRO A 137 6.90 19.45 1.22
C PRO A 137 8.08 20.18 1.86
N GLY A 138 9.26 20.11 1.22
CA GLY A 138 10.50 20.72 1.70
C GLY A 138 11.26 19.94 2.76
N ALA A 139 10.75 18.80 3.25
CA ALA A 139 11.42 17.96 4.25
C ALA A 139 12.37 16.90 3.66
N ALA A 140 12.38 16.73 2.33
CA ALA A 140 13.25 15.80 1.62
C ALA A 140 13.79 16.46 0.35
N ILE A 141 14.95 15.98 -0.12
CA ILE A 141 15.46 16.34 -1.45
C ILE A 141 14.50 15.72 -2.47
N ASP A 142 14.04 16.54 -3.42
CA ASP A 142 13.21 16.05 -4.51
C ASP A 142 13.93 14.92 -5.24
N ALA A 143 13.22 13.84 -5.50
CA ALA A 143 13.74 12.84 -6.41
C ALA A 143 13.87 13.47 -7.80
N ASP A 144 14.96 13.17 -8.51
CA ASP A 144 15.14 13.62 -9.90
C ASP A 144 13.98 13.18 -10.81
N ASP A 145 13.27 12.12 -10.42
CA ASP A 145 12.06 11.63 -11.06
C ASP A 145 10.78 12.15 -10.36
N ALA A 146 9.93 12.84 -11.12
CA ALA A 146 8.70 13.45 -10.61
C ALA A 146 7.70 12.44 -10.04
N GLN A 147 7.53 11.27 -10.68
CA GLN A 147 6.65 10.21 -10.17
C GLN A 147 7.13 9.75 -8.79
N ARG A 148 8.44 9.53 -8.64
CA ARG A 148 9.05 9.14 -7.36
C ARG A 148 8.95 10.23 -6.30
N ALA A 149 9.08 11.49 -6.68
CA ALA A 149 8.93 12.62 -5.77
C ALA A 149 7.51 12.68 -5.20
N HIS A 150 6.50 12.60 -6.05
CA HIS A 150 5.09 12.62 -5.65
C HIS A 150 4.64 11.39 -4.84
N ALA A 151 5.31 10.24 -4.99
CA ALA A 151 5.07 9.06 -4.15
C ALA A 151 5.71 9.18 -2.75
N ARG A 152 6.62 10.12 -2.53
CA ARG A 152 7.35 10.30 -1.26
C ARG A 152 6.93 11.54 -0.50
N ILE A 153 6.55 12.60 -1.21
CA ILE A 153 6.22 13.91 -0.66
C ILE A 153 4.71 14.15 -0.70
N GLU A 154 4.15 14.66 0.40
CA GLU A 154 2.72 14.91 0.63
C GLU A 154 2.16 16.10 -0.19
N TYR A 155 2.57 16.28 -1.46
CA TYR A 155 2.03 17.33 -2.34
C TYR A 155 0.53 17.22 -2.57
N ARG A 156 -0.01 16.01 -2.49
CA ARG A 156 -1.43 15.71 -2.67
C ARG A 156 -2.11 15.25 -1.38
N GLY A 157 -1.60 15.71 -0.24
CA GLY A 157 -2.08 15.33 1.09
C GLY A 157 -1.40 14.07 1.64
N GLY A 158 -1.37 13.98 2.96
CA GLY A 158 -0.85 12.82 3.70
C GLY A 158 -1.97 11.99 4.31
N VAL A 159 -1.70 11.43 5.49
CA VAL A 159 -2.61 10.56 6.24
C VAL A 159 -4.02 11.16 6.43
N GLU A 160 -4.14 12.48 6.61
CA GLU A 160 -5.44 13.15 6.80
C GLU A 160 -6.34 13.04 5.56
N ALA A 161 -5.77 13.25 4.37
CA ALA A 161 -6.51 13.17 3.12
C ALA A 161 -7.00 11.74 2.86
N TYR A 162 -6.19 10.75 3.22
CA TYR A 162 -6.52 9.34 3.09
C TYR A 162 -7.59 8.90 4.08
N VAL A 163 -7.54 9.36 5.35
CA VAL A 163 -8.60 9.11 6.33
C VAL A 163 -9.92 9.76 5.89
N ALA A 164 -9.88 11.02 5.43
CA ALA A 164 -11.04 11.73 4.92
C ALA A 164 -11.65 11.03 3.69
N ALA A 165 -10.80 10.47 2.83
CA ALA A 165 -11.24 9.67 1.69
C ALA A 165 -11.76 8.30 2.13
N ALA A 166 -11.17 7.60 3.10
CA ALA A 166 -11.60 6.26 3.47
C ALA A 166 -12.94 6.23 4.21
N ALA A 167 -13.13 7.12 5.20
CA ALA A 167 -14.24 7.03 6.14
C ALA A 167 -15.63 6.93 5.49
N PRO A 168 -16.00 7.76 4.48
CA PRO A 168 -17.33 7.69 3.85
C PRO A 168 -17.56 6.43 3.01
N ARG A 169 -16.50 5.70 2.63
CA ARG A 169 -16.56 4.52 1.76
C ARG A 169 -16.65 3.21 2.53
N LEU A 170 -16.26 3.20 3.81
CA LEU A 170 -16.32 2.00 4.63
C LEU A 170 -17.75 1.50 4.81
N ALA A 171 -17.92 0.17 4.79
CA ALA A 171 -19.10 -0.47 5.35
C ALA A 171 -19.18 -0.22 6.88
N PRO A 172 -20.34 -0.41 7.54
CA PRO A 172 -20.45 -0.23 8.98
C PRO A 172 -19.44 -1.06 9.81
N HIS A 173 -19.10 -2.27 9.35
CA HIS A 173 -18.08 -3.13 9.94
C HIS A 173 -16.73 -3.07 9.20
N GLY A 174 -16.62 -2.18 8.22
CA GLY A 174 -15.45 -2.03 7.37
C GLY A 174 -14.22 -1.63 8.18
N THR A 175 -13.07 -2.00 7.66
CA THR A 175 -11.77 -1.67 8.23
C THR A 175 -10.93 -0.88 7.23
N PHE A 176 -10.26 0.16 7.70
CA PHE A 176 -9.27 0.89 6.94
C PHE A 176 -7.86 0.57 7.45
N VAL A 177 -6.99 0.11 6.57
CA VAL A 177 -5.57 -0.15 6.86
C VAL A 177 -4.73 0.91 6.17
N LEU A 178 -4.08 1.75 6.98
CA LEU A 178 -3.34 2.93 6.57
C LEU A 178 -1.86 2.75 6.89
N CYS A 179 -0.97 2.94 5.92
CA CYS A 179 0.46 3.08 6.17
C CYS A 179 0.85 4.56 6.32
N GLY A 180 1.97 4.85 6.96
CA GLY A 180 2.49 6.21 7.10
C GLY A 180 3.79 6.26 7.88
N ASP A 181 4.42 7.44 7.89
CA ASP A 181 5.59 7.70 8.75
C ASP A 181 5.27 7.32 10.20
N ALA A 182 6.13 6.52 10.86
CA ALA A 182 5.84 6.03 12.21
C ALA A 182 5.58 7.17 13.23
N ARG A 183 6.06 8.38 12.96
CA ARG A 183 5.87 9.57 13.81
C ARG A 183 4.51 10.24 13.61
N ALA A 184 3.70 9.80 12.65
CA ALA A 184 2.42 10.41 12.30
C ALA A 184 1.25 10.05 13.25
N SER A 185 1.49 9.38 14.39
CA SER A 185 0.43 8.89 15.29
C SER A 185 -0.60 9.96 15.65
N SER A 186 -0.13 11.13 16.09
CA SER A 186 -1.02 12.25 16.46
C SER A 186 -1.88 12.73 15.28
N ARG A 187 -1.29 12.78 14.07
CA ARG A 187 -2.02 13.16 12.85
C ARG A 187 -3.10 12.14 12.51
N VAL A 188 -2.77 10.84 12.60
CA VAL A 188 -3.71 9.74 12.36
C VAL A 188 -4.83 9.75 13.40
N ASP A 189 -4.52 9.90 14.69
CA ASP A 189 -5.52 9.92 15.76
C ASP A 189 -6.48 11.11 15.61
N VAL A 190 -5.96 12.31 15.30
CA VAL A 190 -6.78 13.50 15.10
C VAL A 190 -7.69 13.34 13.87
N ALA A 191 -7.13 12.87 12.75
CA ALA A 191 -7.92 12.66 11.53
C ALA A 191 -8.98 11.56 11.71
N ALA A 192 -8.63 10.45 12.36
CA ALA A 192 -9.54 9.35 12.66
C ALA A 192 -10.73 9.85 13.47
N ASN A 193 -10.46 10.52 14.60
CA ASN A 193 -11.50 11.06 15.47
C ASN A 193 -12.39 12.08 14.75
N HIS A 194 -11.80 12.97 13.93
CA HIS A 194 -12.55 13.95 13.16
C HIS A 194 -13.55 13.30 12.19
N HIS A 195 -13.22 12.13 11.65
CA HIS A 195 -14.06 11.38 10.71
C HIS A 195 -14.84 10.22 11.37
N GLY A 196 -14.90 10.17 12.70
CA GLY A 196 -15.68 9.16 13.43
C GLY A 196 -15.06 7.74 13.41
N LEU A 197 -13.78 7.63 13.08
CA LEU A 197 -13.01 6.38 13.16
C LEU A 197 -12.21 6.31 14.45
N CYS A 198 -11.98 5.10 14.92
CA CYS A 198 -11.07 4.79 16.02
C CYS A 198 -9.87 4.00 15.49
N VAL A 199 -8.67 4.30 15.99
CA VAL A 199 -7.49 3.45 15.80
C VAL A 199 -7.64 2.21 16.70
N ARG A 200 -7.67 1.04 16.08
CA ARG A 200 -7.86 -0.27 16.74
C ARG A 200 -6.56 -1.05 16.87
N ALA A 201 -5.66 -0.91 15.90
CA ALA A 201 -4.35 -1.52 15.96
C ALA A 201 -3.28 -0.63 15.34
N ARG A 202 -2.03 -0.86 15.78
CA ARG A 202 -0.82 -0.27 15.21
C ARG A 202 0.26 -1.35 15.11
N CYS A 203 0.89 -1.44 13.95
CA CYS A 203 2.07 -2.26 13.72
C CYS A 203 3.25 -1.36 13.34
N ASP A 204 4.28 -1.30 14.19
CA ASP A 204 5.51 -0.57 13.90
C ASP A 204 6.49 -1.44 13.10
N VAL A 205 6.98 -0.94 11.97
CA VAL A 205 7.89 -1.70 11.10
C VAL A 205 9.31 -1.14 11.18
N PHE A 206 10.21 -1.97 11.69
CA PHE A 206 11.62 -1.66 11.87
C PHE A 206 12.46 -2.18 10.69
N PRO A 207 13.37 -1.36 10.14
CA PRO A 207 14.22 -1.81 9.02
C PRO A 207 15.22 -2.87 9.46
N ARG A 208 15.69 -2.75 10.71
CA ARG A 208 16.62 -3.67 11.36
C ARG A 208 16.47 -3.60 12.87
N ALA A 209 16.90 -4.65 13.58
CA ALA A 209 16.94 -4.69 15.03
C ALA A 209 17.74 -3.49 15.60
N GLY A 210 17.17 -2.83 16.60
CA GLY A 210 17.76 -1.66 17.26
C GLY A 210 17.68 -0.34 16.49
N ALA A 211 17.06 -0.31 15.30
CA ALA A 211 16.77 0.94 14.60
C ALA A 211 15.45 1.58 15.08
N GLN A 212 15.18 2.79 14.62
CA GLN A 212 13.85 3.39 14.74
C GLN A 212 12.90 2.78 13.69
N ALA A 213 11.60 2.78 13.98
CA ALA A 213 10.58 2.36 13.01
C ALA A 213 10.64 3.27 11.76
N LEU A 214 10.63 2.66 10.58
CA LEU A 214 10.59 3.41 9.32
C LEU A 214 9.20 3.99 9.08
N PHE A 215 8.20 3.15 9.26
CA PHE A 215 6.79 3.44 9.05
C PHE A 215 5.97 2.61 10.04
N ALA A 216 4.71 3.01 10.21
CA ALA A 216 3.73 2.26 10.96
C ALA A 216 2.51 1.99 10.09
N ILE A 217 1.80 0.91 10.41
CA ILE A 217 0.54 0.55 9.78
C ILE A 217 -0.54 0.62 10.86
N TRP A 218 -1.58 1.39 10.60
CA TRP A 218 -2.73 1.53 11.49
C TRP A 218 -3.93 0.80 10.93
N THR A 219 -4.69 0.17 11.82
CA THR A 219 -6.00 -0.39 11.52
C THR A 219 -7.06 0.49 12.17
N LEU A 220 -7.97 1.02 11.37
CA LEU A 220 -9.03 1.93 11.78
C LEU A 220 -10.41 1.36 11.48
N GLY A 221 -11.42 1.76 12.25
CA GLY A 221 -12.83 1.50 11.95
C GLY A 221 -13.78 2.22 12.90
N PHE A 222 -15.09 2.13 12.67
CA PHE A 222 -16.10 2.91 13.42
C PHE A 222 -16.28 2.47 14.88
N GLU A 223 -16.33 1.16 15.13
CA GLU A 223 -16.41 0.62 16.50
C GLU A 223 -15.07 0.79 17.23
N ALA A 224 -15.09 1.42 18.40
CA ALA A 224 -13.95 1.49 19.30
C ALA A 224 -13.58 0.10 19.84
N ARG A 225 -12.28 -0.18 19.94
CA ARG A 225 -11.71 -1.40 20.53
C ARG A 225 -10.45 -1.05 21.32
N ALA A 226 -9.98 -1.96 22.16
CA ALA A 226 -8.68 -1.80 22.80
C ALA A 226 -7.59 -1.72 21.72
N LEU A 227 -6.65 -0.77 21.88
CA LEU A 227 -5.56 -0.60 20.93
C LEU A 227 -4.62 -1.80 21.01
N GLU A 228 -4.51 -2.53 19.90
CA GLU A 228 -3.52 -3.59 19.73
C GLU A 228 -2.22 -3.01 19.17
N VAL A 229 -1.10 -3.22 19.86
CA VAL A 229 0.22 -2.75 19.41
C VAL A 229 1.09 -3.96 19.11
N SER A 230 1.69 -3.96 17.92
CA SER A 230 2.59 -4.99 17.45
C SER A 230 3.78 -4.38 16.70
N SER A 231 4.75 -5.20 16.34
CA SER A 231 5.90 -4.77 15.55
C SER A 231 6.38 -5.86 14.60
N MET A 232 6.97 -5.44 13.49
CA MET A 232 7.73 -6.30 12.58
C MET A 232 9.14 -5.75 12.41
N THR A 233 10.17 -6.59 12.48
CA THR A 233 11.56 -6.17 12.24
C THR A 233 12.09 -6.88 11.01
N LEU A 234 12.45 -6.17 9.94
CA LEU A 234 12.81 -6.79 8.66
C LEU A 234 14.20 -7.45 8.62
N ARG A 235 15.16 -6.93 9.39
CA ARG A 235 16.53 -7.46 9.46
C ARG A 235 17.02 -7.56 10.90
N ASP A 236 17.86 -8.53 11.21
CA ASP A 236 18.51 -8.62 12.51
C ASP A 236 19.72 -7.66 12.63
N GLY A 237 20.46 -7.75 13.74
CA GLY A 237 21.65 -6.93 13.99
C GLY A 237 22.82 -7.22 13.04
N ALA A 238 22.84 -8.41 12.41
CA ALA A 238 23.83 -8.81 11.41
C ALA A 238 23.39 -8.43 9.98
N GLY A 239 22.19 -7.85 9.82
CA GLY A 239 21.62 -7.49 8.52
C GLY A 239 20.96 -8.65 7.78
N MET A 240 20.78 -9.80 8.42
CA MET A 240 20.10 -10.96 7.85
C MET A 240 18.58 -10.80 7.98
N PRO A 241 17.78 -11.32 7.02
CA PRO A 241 16.32 -11.33 7.17
C PRO A 241 15.87 -12.08 8.42
N THR A 242 14.86 -11.54 9.11
CA THR A 242 14.26 -12.16 10.30
C THR A 242 13.09 -13.09 9.95
N GLU A 243 12.48 -13.70 10.98
CA GLU A 243 11.20 -14.40 10.86
C GLU A 243 10.07 -13.49 10.35
N ASP A 244 10.06 -12.19 10.68
CA ASP A 244 9.06 -11.24 10.16
C ASP A 244 9.22 -11.03 8.65
N ALA A 245 10.46 -10.85 8.20
CA ALA A 245 10.74 -10.77 6.76
C ALA A 245 10.38 -12.07 6.04
N ASP A 246 10.60 -13.22 6.68
CA ASP A 246 10.19 -14.51 6.13
C ASP A 246 8.67 -14.67 6.09
N ARG A 247 7.94 -14.19 7.10
CA ARG A 247 6.48 -14.13 7.11
C ARG A 247 5.93 -13.30 5.96
N LEU A 248 6.46 -12.09 5.73
CA LEU A 248 6.06 -11.24 4.60
C LEU A 248 6.38 -11.88 3.24
N ARG A 249 7.50 -12.60 3.17
CA ARG A 249 7.91 -13.34 1.99
C ARG A 249 6.94 -14.50 1.67
N MET A 250 6.62 -15.32 2.68
CA MET A 250 5.66 -16.42 2.55
C MET A 250 4.24 -15.92 2.28
N PHE A 251 3.86 -14.79 2.89
CA PHE A 251 2.60 -14.11 2.59
C PHE A 251 2.50 -13.83 1.09
N SER A 252 3.58 -13.39 0.45
CA SER A 252 3.66 -13.12 -1.00
C SER A 252 3.84 -14.39 -1.85
N GLY A 253 3.64 -15.58 -1.29
CA GLY A 253 3.67 -16.86 -2.00
C GLY A 253 5.07 -17.41 -2.30
N PHE A 254 6.13 -16.71 -1.89
CA PHE A 254 7.49 -17.21 -2.09
C PHE A 254 7.89 -18.22 -1.02
N PRO A 255 8.81 -19.16 -1.32
CA PRO A 255 9.30 -20.10 -0.32
C PRO A 255 10.08 -19.38 0.79
N SER A 256 9.99 -19.93 1.99
CA SER A 256 10.76 -19.50 3.16
C SER A 256 12.26 -19.40 2.83
N LEU A 257 12.92 -18.41 3.41
CA LEU A 257 14.37 -18.23 3.33
C LEU A 257 15.12 -19.40 3.96
N ALA A 258 14.56 -20.06 4.97
CA ALA A 258 15.15 -21.25 5.60
C ALA A 258 15.16 -22.48 4.68
N ALA A 259 14.23 -22.55 3.72
CA ALA A 259 14.09 -23.68 2.80
C ALA A 259 15.19 -23.73 1.71
N LYS A 260 16.05 -22.72 1.58
CA LYS A 260 17.18 -22.71 0.64
C LYS A 260 18.47 -23.34 1.21
N SER A 261 18.41 -23.90 2.40
CA SER A 261 19.57 -24.43 3.16
C SER A 261 19.72 -25.95 3.06
N GLY A 262 18.93 -26.63 2.23
CA GLY A 262 18.89 -28.09 2.11
C GLY A 262 19.11 -28.57 0.67
#